data_AF-A0AA38KJW9-F1
#
_entry.id   AF-A0AA38KJW9-F1
#
_cell.length_a   1.000
_cell.length_b   1.000
_cell.length_c   1.000
_cell.angle_alpha   90.00
_cell.angle_beta   90.00
_cell.angle_gamma   90.00
#
_symmetry.space_group_name_H-M   'P 1'
#
loop_
_entity.id
_entity.type
_entity.pdbx_description
1 polymer ?
#
loop_
_entity_poly.entity_id
_entity_poly.type
_entity_poly.pdbx_seq_one_letter_code
_entity_poly.pdbx_strand_id
1 'polypeptide(L)'
;GYQRKQLQSGKLVVAVDIDEVLGRFLLALNTFIGERYSLSCTVAEYHVYKFNKVWNCSLLEASTRVHEFFKSSHFRRGIQPIPGAYQALLQLTPSCHFSVVMSRQN
;
A
#
# COMPACT_ATOMS: atom_id res chain seq x y z
N GLY A 1 -41.26 -18.32 -28.10
CA GLY A 1 -40.38 -17.14 -28.07
C GLY A 1 -39.65 -17.13 -26.75
N TYR A 2 -38.35 -17.47 -26.76
CA TYR A 2 -37.51 -17.40 -25.56
C TYR A 2 -36.96 -15.99 -25.44
N GLN A 3 -37.49 -15.21 -24.51
CA GLN A 3 -36.91 -13.94 -24.11
C GLN A 3 -35.60 -14.25 -23.36
N ARG A 4 -34.47 -14.00 -24.02
CA ARG A 4 -33.16 -13.86 -23.34
C ARG A 4 -33.33 -12.76 -22.30
N LYS A 5 -33.30 -13.11 -21.01
CA LYS A 5 -32.90 -12.16 -19.96
C LYS A 5 -31.54 -11.62 -20.40
N GLN A 6 -31.48 -10.36 -20.81
CA GLN A 6 -30.20 -9.65 -20.89
C GLN A 6 -29.58 -9.82 -19.50
N LEU A 7 -28.44 -10.54 -19.42
CA LEU A 7 -27.59 -10.37 -18.25
C LEU A 7 -27.28 -8.87 -18.21
N GLN A 8 -27.78 -8.17 -17.20
CA GLN A 8 -27.12 -6.93 -16.82
C GLN A 8 -25.67 -7.34 -16.58
N SER A 9 -24.78 -6.92 -17.48
CA SER A 9 -23.34 -7.15 -17.35
C SER A 9 -22.89 -6.48 -16.06
N GLY A 10 -22.91 -7.23 -14.96
CA GLY A 10 -22.49 -6.74 -13.66
C GLY A 10 -21.07 -6.23 -13.76
N LYS A 11 -20.82 -5.02 -13.25
CA LYS A 11 -19.47 -4.46 -13.19
C LYS A 11 -18.53 -5.43 -12.47
N LEU A 12 -17.29 -5.53 -12.91
CA LEU A 12 -16.27 -6.36 -12.26
C LEU A 12 -16.00 -5.87 -10.84
N VAL A 13 -15.82 -6.76 -9.88
CA VAL A 13 -15.37 -6.38 -8.54
C VAL A 13 -13.86 -6.52 -8.49
N VAL A 14 -13.16 -5.42 -8.20
CA VAL A 14 -11.70 -5.34 -8.12
C VAL A 14 -11.31 -5.06 -6.66
N ALA A 15 -10.55 -5.97 -6.08
CA ALA A 15 -9.89 -5.74 -4.79
C ALA A 15 -8.71 -4.78 -5.00
N VAL A 16 -8.61 -3.75 -4.16
CA VAL A 16 -7.56 -2.73 -4.24
C VAL A 16 -6.83 -2.68 -2.91
N ASP A 17 -5.53 -2.97 -2.95
CA ASP A 17 -4.65 -2.83 -1.79
C ASP A 17 -4.33 -1.35 -1.51
N ILE A 18 -3.80 -1.04 -0.33
CA ILE A 18 -3.43 0.33 0.07
C ILE A 18 -1.93 0.53 -0.05
N ASP A 19 -1.13 -0.30 0.61
CA ASP A 19 0.30 -0.05 0.80
C ASP A 19 1.06 -0.28 -0.50
N GLU A 20 1.75 0.77 -0.99
CA GLU A 20 2.40 0.81 -2.30
C GLU A 20 1.47 0.57 -3.50
N VAL A 21 0.15 0.71 -3.32
CA VAL A 21 -0.84 0.74 -4.41
C VAL A 21 -1.60 2.07 -4.44
N LEU A 22 -2.23 2.45 -3.33
CA LEU A 22 -2.90 3.75 -3.19
C LEU A 22 -2.07 4.74 -2.38
N GLY A 23 -1.30 4.26 -1.40
CA GLY A 23 -0.47 5.06 -0.52
C GLY A 23 1.01 4.77 -0.70
N ARG A 24 1.84 5.81 -0.61
CA ARG A 24 3.31 5.77 -0.62
C ARG A 24 3.84 5.41 0.76
N PHE A 25 3.50 4.21 1.22
CA PHE A 25 3.90 3.67 2.53
C PHE A 25 5.42 3.62 2.70
N LEU A 26 6.15 3.08 1.71
CA LEU A 26 7.61 2.95 1.74
C LEU A 26 8.30 4.31 1.77
N LEU A 27 7.73 5.34 1.13
CA LEU A 27 8.27 6.69 1.24
C LEU A 27 8.23 7.18 2.70
N ALA A 28 7.07 7.08 3.34
CA ALA A 28 6.91 7.53 4.72
C ALA A 28 7.77 6.71 5.69
N LEU A 29 7.82 5.39 5.48
CA LEU A 29 8.64 4.48 6.29
C LEU A 29 10.13 4.78 6.11
N ASN A 30 10.63 4.98 4.89
CA ASN A 30 12.03 5.32 4.65
C ASN A 30 12.41 6.65 5.29
N THR A 31 11.55 7.67 5.24
CA THR A 31 11.80 8.93 5.94
C THR A 31 11.94 8.72 7.45
N PHE A 32 11.04 7.95 8.06
CA PHE A 32 11.14 7.60 9.48
C PHE A 32 12.43 6.84 9.79
N ILE A 33 12.75 5.83 8.99
CA ILE A 33 13.94 5.00 9.16
C ILE A 33 15.22 5.84 9.03
N GLY A 34 15.28 6.77 8.08
CA GLY A 34 16.41 7.68 7.92
C GLY A 34 16.58 8.64 9.08
N GLU A 35 15.51 9.23 9.57
CA GLU A 35 15.57 10.15 10.71
C GLU A 35 15.88 9.44 12.04
N ARG A 36 15.28 8.27 12.28
CA ARG A 36 15.37 7.56 13.57
C ARG A 36 16.59 6.66 13.68
N TYR A 37 17.02 6.04 12.58
CA TYR A 37 18.06 5.01 12.54
C TYR A 37 19.26 5.38 11.65
N SER A 38 19.28 6.59 11.08
CA SER A 38 20.37 7.07 10.21
C SER A 38 20.65 6.16 9.00
N LEU A 39 19.60 5.53 8.46
CA LEU A 39 19.67 4.67 7.29
C LEU A 39 19.12 5.37 6.04
N SER A 40 19.83 5.27 4.93
CA SER A 40 19.35 5.75 3.64
C SER A 40 18.91 4.56 2.81
N CYS A 41 17.59 4.42 2.61
CA CYS A 41 16.99 3.40 1.76
C CYS A 41 16.07 4.06 0.74
N THR A 42 16.07 3.54 -0.47
CA THR A 42 15.23 3.94 -1.59
C THR A 42 14.08 2.94 -1.75
N VAL A 43 12.99 3.37 -2.38
CA VAL A 43 11.85 2.49 -2.67
C VAL A 43 12.25 1.32 -3.57
N ALA A 44 13.22 1.54 -4.47
CA ALA A 44 13.68 0.52 -5.40
C ALA A 44 14.29 -0.69 -4.68
N GLU A 45 14.91 -0.52 -3.51
CA GLU A 45 15.57 -1.62 -2.79
C GLU A 45 14.60 -2.69 -2.25
N TYR A 46 13.30 -2.41 -2.20
CA TYR A 46 12.28 -3.31 -1.69
C TYR A 46 11.72 -4.27 -2.77
N HIS A 47 12.61 -4.95 -3.50
CA HIS A 47 12.22 -5.95 -4.52
C HIS A 47 11.64 -7.25 -3.92
N VAL A 48 11.92 -7.49 -2.64
CA VAL A 48 11.34 -8.57 -1.85
C VAL A 48 10.83 -7.88 -0.59
N TYR A 49 9.54 -8.03 -0.27
CA TYR A 49 8.90 -7.47 0.94
C TYR A 49 9.51 -8.05 2.24
N LYS A 50 10.80 -7.77 2.47
CA LYS A 50 11.66 -8.27 3.54
C LYS A 50 12.52 -7.12 4.03
N PHE A 51 11.94 -6.26 4.85
CA PHE A 51 12.59 -5.06 5.38
C PHE A 51 13.91 -5.35 6.09
N ASN A 52 14.01 -6.48 6.78
CA ASN A 52 15.22 -6.89 7.48
C ASN A 52 16.43 -7.06 6.55
N LYS A 53 16.21 -7.44 5.28
CA LYS A 53 17.28 -7.54 4.28
C LYS A 53 17.75 -6.16 3.83
N VAL A 54 16.81 -5.24 3.61
CA VAL A 54 17.12 -3.86 3.17
C VAL A 54 17.83 -3.09 4.29
N TRP A 55 17.38 -3.26 5.54
CA TRP A 55 17.97 -2.59 6.70
C TRP A 55 19.16 -3.30 7.31
N ASN A 56 19.57 -4.44 6.74
CA ASN A 56 20.64 -5.30 7.23
C ASN A 56 20.53 -5.59 8.74
N CYS A 57 19.34 -6.03 9.18
CA CYS A 57 19.04 -6.29 10.58
C CYS A 57 18.31 -7.61 10.79
N SER A 58 18.08 -7.98 12.04
CA SER A 58 17.29 -9.18 12.37
C SER A 58 15.81 -8.99 12.01
N LEU A 59 15.07 -10.09 11.84
CA LEU A 59 13.61 -10.04 11.63
C LEU A 59 12.88 -9.37 12.79
N LEU A 60 13.31 -9.66 14.03
CA LEU A 60 12.75 -9.05 15.23
C LEU A 60 12.96 -7.54 15.22
N GLU A 61 14.18 -7.10 14.90
CA GLU A 61 14.51 -5.68 14.84
C GLU A 61 13.72 -4.96 13.74
N ALA A 62 13.63 -5.54 12.55
CA ALA A 62 12.78 -4.99 11.49
C ALA A 62 11.32 -4.87 11.93
N SER A 63 10.77 -5.89 12.60
CA SER A 63 9.41 -5.85 13.15
C SER A 63 9.24 -4.71 14.15
N THR A 64 10.18 -4.56 15.10
CA THR A 64 10.17 -3.46 16.08
C THR A 64 10.17 -2.10 15.38
N ARG A 65 11.05 -1.89 14.38
CA ARG A 65 11.13 -0.63 13.63
C ARG A 65 9.82 -0.29 12.91
N VAL A 66 9.16 -1.28 12.32
CA VAL A 66 7.84 -1.10 11.69
C VAL A 66 6.77 -0.74 12.73
N HIS A 67 6.76 -1.39 13.90
CA HIS A 67 5.82 -1.06 14.97
C HIS A 67 6.05 0.36 15.52
N GLU A 68 7.29 0.79 15.64
CA GLU A 68 7.61 2.18 16.01
C GLU A 68 7.14 3.16 14.95
N PHE A 69 7.32 2.84 13.67
CA PHE A 69 6.83 3.68 12.57
C PHE A 69 5.32 3.93 12.67
N PHE A 70 4.52 2.89 12.94
CA PHE A 70 3.06 3.06 13.11
C PHE A 70 2.67 3.98 14.30
N LYS A 71 3.54 4.09 15.31
CA LYS A 71 3.35 4.99 16.47
C LYS A 71 3.92 6.39 16.25
N SER A 72 4.67 6.60 15.16
CA SER A 72 5.40 7.84 14.87
C SER A 72 4.51 8.93 14.26
N SER A 73 5.00 10.18 14.25
CA SER A 73 4.34 11.29 13.55
C SER A 73 4.38 11.12 12.03
N HIS A 74 5.33 10.35 11.49
CA HIS A 74 5.43 10.05 10.06
C HIS A 74 4.21 9.29 9.56
N PHE A 75 3.70 8.34 10.36
CA PHE A 75 2.47 7.62 10.04
C PHE A 75 1.22 8.46 10.37
N ARG A 76 1.17 9.10 11.55
CA ARG A 76 -0.02 9.86 12.00
C ARG A 76 -0.39 11.06 11.14
N ARG A 77 0.58 11.68 10.44
CA ARG A 77 0.31 12.80 9.52
C ARG A 77 -0.36 12.37 8.21
N GLY A 78 -0.52 11.06 8.00
CA GLY A 78 -1.13 10.50 6.80
C GLY A 78 -0.10 10.10 5.75
N ILE A 79 -0.43 9.03 5.02
CA ILE A 79 0.38 8.52 3.92
C ILE A 79 -0.01 9.24 2.63
N GLN A 80 0.98 9.74 1.91
CA GLN A 80 0.77 10.46 0.66
C GLN A 80 0.24 9.50 -0.42
N PRO A 81 -0.74 9.88 -1.24
CA PRO A 81 -1.23 9.03 -2.32
C PRO A 81 -0.16 8.74 -3.38
N ILE A 82 -0.26 7.58 -4.03
CA ILE A 82 0.54 7.27 -5.22
C ILE A 82 0.06 8.13 -6.40
N PRO A 83 0.96 8.86 -7.08
CA PRO A 83 0.60 9.62 -8.27
C PRO A 83 -0.07 8.74 -9.33
N GLY A 84 -1.22 9.17 -9.84
CA GLY A 84 -1.96 8.43 -10.87
C GLY A 84 -2.90 7.36 -10.34
N ALA A 85 -2.79 6.93 -9.07
CA ALA A 85 -3.63 5.87 -8.51
C ALA A 85 -5.12 6.24 -8.51
N TYR A 86 -5.45 7.45 -8.03
CA TYR A 86 -6.82 7.95 -8.04
C TYR A 86 -7.38 8.10 -9.46
N GLN A 87 -6.57 8.61 -10.39
CA GLN A 87 -6.95 8.78 -11.78
C GLN A 87 -7.22 7.42 -12.46
N ALA A 88 -6.41 6.39 -12.18
CA ALA A 88 -6.62 5.05 -12.68
C ALA A 88 -7.94 4.45 -12.16
N LEU A 89 -8.25 4.60 -10.86
CA LEU A 89 -9.53 4.17 -10.30
C LEU A 89 -10.72 4.89 -10.95
N LEU A 90 -10.62 6.20 -11.18
CA LEU A 90 -11.65 6.97 -11.87
C LEU A 90 -11.89 6.45 -13.29
N GLN A 91 -10.84 6.17 -14.05
CA GLN A 91 -10.95 5.63 -15.41
C GLN A 91 -11.61 4.24 -15.45
N LEU A 92 -11.41 3.43 -14.40
CA LEU A 92 -11.95 2.08 -14.29
C LEU A 92 -13.36 2.02 -13.65
N THR A 93 -13.85 3.11 -13.07
CA THR A 93 -15.17 3.19 -12.41
C THR A 93 -16.37 2.86 -13.34
N PRO A 94 -16.35 3.15 -14.66
CA PRO A 94 -17.45 2.76 -15.54
C PRO A 94 -17.65 1.25 -15.66
N SER A 95 -16.58 0.45 -15.53
CA SER A 95 -16.59 -1.00 -15.71
C SER A 95 -16.38 -1.80 -14.43
N CYS A 96 -15.92 -1.17 -13.35
CA CYS A 96 -15.54 -1.83 -12.10
C CYS A 96 -16.22 -1.24 -10.85
N HIS A 97 -16.39 -2.08 -9.84
CA HIS A 97 -16.60 -1.72 -8.43
C HIS A 97 -15.31 -2.02 -7.68
N PHE A 98 -14.90 -1.14 -6.77
CA PHE A 98 -13.69 -1.33 -5.97
C PHE A 98 -14.04 -1.73 -4.55
N SER A 99 -13.30 -2.70 -4.01
CA SER A 99 -13.30 -3.03 -2.59
C SER A 99 -11.88 -2.84 -2.07
N VAL A 100 -11.70 -1.98 -1.06
CA VAL A 100 -10.38 -1.79 -0.45
C VAL A 100 -10.09 -2.97 0.46
N VAL A 101 -9.00 -3.68 0.18
CA VAL A 101 -8.59 -4.89 0.90
C VAL A 101 -7.18 -4.69 1.41
N MET A 102 -7.00 -4.68 2.73
CA MET A 102 -5.69 -4.51 3.36
C MET A 102 -5.55 -5.46 4.56
N SER A 103 -4.32 -5.82 4.90
CA SER A 103 -4.02 -6.53 6.14
C SER A 103 -3.96 -5.55 7.32
N ARG A 104 -4.50 -5.94 8.47
CA ARG A 104 -4.32 -5.18 9.71
C ARG A 104 -2.97 -5.54 10.33
N GLN A 105 -2.34 -4.55 10.95
CA GLN A 105 -1.24 -4.82 11.87
C GLN A 105 -1.82 -5.19 13.23
N ASN A 106 -1.41 -6.34 13.76
CA ASN A 106 -1.81 -6.86 15.07
C ASN A 106 -0.63 -6.77 16.04
#